data_AF-A0AAV8BTA8-F1
#
_entry.id   AF-A0AAV8BTA8-F1
#
_cell.length_a   1.000
_cell.length_b   1.000
_cell.length_c   1.000
_cell.angle_alpha   90.00
_cell.angle_beta   90.00
_cell.angle_gamma   90.00
#
_symmetry.space_group_name_H-M   'P 1'
#
loop_
_entity.id
_entity.type
_entity.pdbx_description
1 polymer ?
#
loop_
_entity_poly.entity_id
_entity_poly.type
_entity_poly.pdbx_seq_one_letter_code
_entity_poly.pdbx_strand_id
1 'polypeptide(L)'
;MSKGLIWATAEKIAKNRPLVLSLYRQILRCLNSPDLPLTHAARLAKKAEVRTIFLFGSEERSVHNIADLIDAAKHSLSILKQGRLP
;
A
#
# COMPACT_ATOMS: atom_id res chain seq x y z
N MET A 1 19.43 -12.47 6.71
CA MET A 1 19.02 -12.26 5.30
C MET A 1 18.10 -11.05 5.24
N SER A 2 18.53 -10.05 4.47
CA SER A 2 18.06 -8.66 4.38
C SER A 2 16.55 -8.52 4.21
N LYS A 3 15.84 -8.24 5.32
CA LYS A 3 14.42 -7.83 5.31
C LYS A 3 14.36 -6.38 4.82
N GLY A 4 13.80 -6.17 3.63
CA GLY A 4 13.68 -4.91 2.89
C GLY A 4 13.52 -3.68 3.77
N LEU A 5 14.38 -2.70 3.53
CA LEU A 5 14.43 -1.41 4.21
C LEU A 5 13.09 -0.71 4.02
N ILE A 6 12.32 -0.56 5.09
CA ILE A 6 10.99 0.03 5.02
C ILE A 6 11.13 1.56 4.81
N TRP A 7 11.35 1.94 3.55
CA TRP A 7 11.12 3.27 2.94
C TRP A 7 11.92 4.46 3.54
N ALA A 8 13.26 4.39 3.35
CA ALA A 8 14.37 5.38 3.52
C ALA A 8 14.89 5.81 4.90
N THR A 9 16.24 5.86 5.00
CA THR A 9 17.19 6.19 6.11
C THR A 9 16.78 5.75 7.53
N ALA A 10 17.73 5.28 8.34
CA ALA A 10 17.44 4.74 9.69
C ALA A 10 16.50 5.63 10.54
N GLU A 11 16.60 6.95 10.39
CA GLU A 11 15.77 7.96 11.06
C GLU A 11 14.35 8.12 10.48
N LYS A 12 14.17 8.05 9.15
CA LYS A 12 12.87 8.16 8.48
C LYS A 12 12.12 6.82 8.42
N ILE A 13 12.83 5.69 8.42
CA ILE A 13 12.29 4.32 8.54
C ILE A 13 11.42 4.21 9.80
N ALA A 14 11.87 4.74 10.94
CA ALA A 14 11.11 4.67 12.19
C ALA A 14 9.77 5.42 12.11
N LYS A 15 9.73 6.54 11.37
CA LYS A 15 8.54 7.38 11.21
C LYS A 15 7.57 6.86 10.14
N ASN A 16 8.09 6.39 9.00
CA ASN A 16 7.25 5.97 7.87
C ASN A 16 6.73 4.54 7.98
N ARG A 17 7.47 3.64 8.64
CA ARG A 17 7.09 2.23 8.81
C ARG A 17 5.69 2.00 9.38
N PRO A 18 5.25 2.64 10.49
CA PRO A 18 3.90 2.42 11.02
C PRO A 18 2.82 2.91 10.04
N LEU A 19 3.06 4.02 9.35
CA LEU A 19 2.15 4.58 8.34
C LEU A 19 1.99 3.63 7.15
N VAL A 20 3.10 3.19 6.55
CA VAL A 20 3.10 2.29 5.39
C VAL A 20 2.41 0.96 5.73
N LEU A 21 2.69 0.38 6.89
CA LEU A 21 2.03 -0.84 7.34
C LEU A 21 0.52 -0.63 7.58
N SER A 22 0.13 0.53 8.11
CA SER A 22 -1.27 0.88 8.29
C SER A 22 -1.99 1.00 6.94
N LEU A 23 -1.41 1.72 5.98
CA LEU A 23 -1.94 1.87 4.62
C LEU A 23 -2.10 0.52 3.93
N TYR A 24 -1.06 -0.32 3.97
CA TYR A 24 -1.09 -1.67 3.42
C TYR A 24 -2.26 -2.49 3.98
N ARG A 25 -2.40 -2.55 5.31
CA ARG A 25 -3.48 -3.32 5.96
C ARG A 25 -4.86 -2.73 5.70
N GLN A 26 -4.99 -1.40 5.61
CA GLN A 26 -6.25 -0.75 5.30
C GLN A 26 -6.69 -1.04 3.87
N ILE A 27 -5.79 -0.91 2.89
CA ILE A 27 -6.08 -1.20 1.47
C ILE A 27 -6.50 -2.67 1.30
N LEU A 28 -5.76 -3.61 1.88
CA LEU A 28 -6.12 -5.04 1.82
C LEU A 28 -7.47 -5.36 2.49
N ARG A 29 -7.85 -4.61 3.54
CA ARG A 29 -9.17 -4.73 4.17
C ARG A 29 -10.27 -4.15 3.28
N CYS A 30 -10.07 -2.99 2.67
CA CYS A 30 -11.05 -2.40 1.75
C CYS A 30 -11.29 -3.30 0.52
N LEU A 31 -10.24 -3.91 -0.04
CA LEU A 31 -10.39 -4.88 -1.14
C LEU A 31 -11.20 -6.12 -0.72
N ASN A 32 -11.22 -6.46 0.57
CA ASN A 32 -12.07 -7.52 1.11
C ASN A 32 -13.50 -7.10 1.40
N SER A 33 -13.81 -5.80 1.35
CA SER A 33 -15.15 -5.33 1.65
C SER A 33 -16.16 -5.93 0.65
N PRO A 34 -17.35 -6.34 1.11
CA PRO A 34 -18.46 -6.65 0.23
C PRO A 34 -18.98 -5.42 -0.53
N ASP A 35 -18.70 -4.20 -0.05
CA ASP A 35 -19.13 -2.94 -0.68
C ASP A 35 -18.40 -2.67 -2.01
N LEU A 36 -17.28 -3.33 -2.25
CA LEU A 36 -16.58 -3.27 -3.53
C LEU A 36 -17.19 -4.30 -4.50
N PRO A 37 -17.63 -3.89 -5.70
CA PRO A 37 -18.25 -4.78 -6.69
C PRO A 37 -17.19 -5.61 -7.43
N LEU A 38 -16.43 -6.42 -6.69
CA LEU A 38 -15.39 -7.30 -7.20
C LEU A 38 -15.81 -8.77 -7.10
N THR A 39 -15.58 -9.52 -8.17
CA THR A 39 -15.62 -10.98 -8.11
C THR A 39 -14.50 -11.50 -7.20
N HIS A 40 -14.63 -12.74 -6.71
CA HIS A 40 -13.60 -13.36 -5.88
C HIS A 40 -12.23 -13.39 -6.56
N ALA A 41 -12.19 -13.75 -7.86
CA ALA A 41 -10.96 -13.76 -8.65
C ALA A 41 -10.34 -12.36 -8.77
N ALA A 42 -11.16 -11.34 -9.08
CA ALA A 42 -10.68 -9.96 -9.18
C ALA A 42 -10.13 -9.43 -7.84
N ARG A 43 -10.76 -9.80 -6.73
CA ARG A 43 -10.26 -9.49 -5.38
C ARG A 43 -8.90 -10.12 -5.10
N LEU A 44 -8.69 -11.38 -5.49
CA LEU A 44 -7.39 -12.05 -5.33
C LEU A 44 -6.31 -11.37 -6.19
N ALA A 45 -6.62 -11.07 -7.45
CA ALA A 45 -5.70 -10.37 -8.36
C ALA A 45 -5.29 -9.00 -7.81
N LYS A 46 -6.26 -8.16 -7.39
CA LYS A 46 -5.95 -6.85 -6.81
C LYS A 46 -5.14 -6.92 -5.53
N LYS A 47 -5.36 -7.91 -4.67
CA LYS A 47 -4.51 -8.11 -3.50
C LYS A 47 -3.07 -8.51 -3.88
N ALA A 48 -2.90 -9.30 -4.94
CA ALA A 48 -1.57 -9.66 -5.43
C ALA A 48 -0.85 -8.41 -5.96
N GLU A 49 -1.52 -7.58 -6.78
CA GLU A 49 -0.98 -6.30 -7.24
C GLU A 49 -0.54 -5.40 -6.08
N VAL A 50 -1.40 -5.20 -5.07
CA VAL A 50 -1.07 -4.39 -3.89
C VAL A 50 0.16 -4.97 -3.16
N ARG A 51 0.25 -6.30 -3.00
CA ARG A 51 1.44 -6.93 -2.39
C ARG A 51 2.70 -6.63 -3.19
N THR A 52 2.64 -6.74 -4.51
CA THR A 52 3.78 -6.46 -5.40
C THR A 52 4.21 -4.99 -5.31
N ILE A 53 3.27 -4.04 -5.32
CA ILE A 53 3.58 -2.61 -5.21
C ILE A 53 4.27 -2.29 -3.89
N PHE A 54 3.73 -2.78 -2.76
CA PHE A 54 4.32 -2.53 -1.44
C PHE A 54 5.68 -3.23 -1.25
N LEU A 55 5.87 -4.39 -1.87
CA LEU A 55 7.16 -5.08 -1.91
C LEU A 55 8.17 -4.24 -2.70
N PHE A 56 7.85 -3.85 -3.94
CA PHE A 56 8.76 -3.10 -4.80
C PHE A 56 9.15 -1.76 -4.17
N GLY A 57 8.18 -1.02 -3.65
CA GLY A 57 8.51 0.24 -3.02
C GLY A 57 9.28 0.09 -1.69
N SER A 58 9.31 -1.09 -1.08
CA SER A 58 10.24 -1.36 0.05
C SER A 58 11.71 -1.38 -0.35
N GLU A 59 12.01 -1.31 -1.63
CA GLU A 59 13.37 -1.17 -2.15
C GLU A 59 13.69 0.29 -2.49
N GLU A 60 12.69 1.19 -2.49
CA GLU A 60 12.84 2.60 -2.83
C GLU A 60 13.62 3.37 -1.75
N ARG A 61 14.50 4.27 -2.20
CA ARG A 61 15.41 5.07 -1.37
C ARG A 61 15.25 6.57 -1.59
N SER A 62 14.68 6.99 -2.72
CA SER A 62 14.39 8.38 -3.02
C SER A 62 13.29 8.90 -2.10
N VAL A 63 13.61 9.91 -1.28
CA VAL A 63 12.65 10.53 -0.36
C VAL A 63 11.45 11.10 -1.09
N HIS A 64 11.65 11.64 -2.30
CA HIS A 64 10.58 12.17 -3.13
C HIS A 64 9.63 11.05 -3.60
N ASN A 65 10.19 9.99 -4.19
CA ASN A 65 9.40 8.85 -4.67
C ASN A 65 8.63 8.19 -3.51
N ILE A 66 9.22 8.12 -2.33
CA ILE A 66 8.57 7.57 -1.13
C ILE A 66 7.37 8.42 -0.72
N ALA A 67 7.49 9.75 -0.77
CA ALA A 67 6.38 10.64 -0.49
C ALA A 67 5.26 10.45 -1.52
N ASP A 68 5.61 10.41 -2.81
CA ASP A 68 4.64 10.23 -3.89
C ASP A 68 3.90 8.89 -3.79
N LEU A 69 4.61 7.81 -3.45
CA LEU A 69 4.04 6.48 -3.25
C LEU A 69 3.13 6.41 -2.02
N ILE A 70 3.47 7.13 -0.94
CA ILE A 70 2.60 7.27 0.24
C ILE A 70 1.32 8.03 -0.13
N ASP A 71 1.43 9.12 -0.89
CA ASP A 71 0.28 9.93 -1.28
C ASP A 71 -0.61 9.20 -2.29
N ALA A 72 -0.02 8.45 -3.23
CA ALA A 72 -0.76 7.53 -4.10
C ALA A 72 -1.52 6.49 -3.27
N ALA A 73 -0.89 5.87 -2.27
CA ALA A 73 -1.55 4.89 -1.41
C ALA A 73 -2.69 5.51 -0.57
N LYS A 74 -2.52 6.74 -0.06
CA LYS A 74 -3.60 7.48 0.62
C LYS A 74 -4.76 7.77 -0.34
N HIS A 75 -4.46 8.21 -1.56
CA HIS A 75 -5.48 8.48 -2.57
C HIS A 75 -6.26 7.22 -2.93
N SER A 76 -5.57 6.12 -3.25
CA SER A 76 -6.22 4.85 -3.57
C SER A 76 -7.09 4.36 -2.40
N LEU A 77 -6.61 4.49 -1.16
CA LEU A 77 -7.40 4.12 0.02
C LEU A 77 -8.67 4.98 0.16
N SER A 78 -8.60 6.28 -0.13
CA SER A 78 -9.77 7.16 -0.11
C SER A 78 -10.84 6.70 -1.11
N ILE A 79 -10.44 6.36 -2.35
CA ILE A 79 -11.35 5.84 -3.37
C ILE A 79 -11.96 4.49 -2.92
N LEU A 80 -11.13 3.58 -2.41
CA LEU A 80 -11.60 2.27 -1.95
C LEU A 80 -12.60 2.37 -0.79
N LYS A 81 -12.42 3.33 0.12
CA LYS A 81 -13.38 3.60 1.21
C LYS A 81 -14.73 4.12 0.71
N GLN A 82 -14.80 4.62 -0.52
CA GLN A 82 -16.05 5.02 -1.18
C GLN A 82 -16.71 3.86 -1.98
N GLY A 83 -16.20 2.63 -1.86
CA GLY A 83 -16.70 1.49 -2.63
C GLY A 83 -16.29 1.50 -4.10
N ARG A 84 -15.35 2.38 -4.48
CA ARG A 84 -14.91 2.57 -5.87
C ARG A 84 -13.55 1.92 -6.09
N LEU A 85 -13.24 1.62 -7.36
CA LEU A 85 -11.93 1.16 -7.77
C LEU A 85 -11.08 2.35 -8.26
N PRO A 86 -9.84 2.50 -7.75
CA PRO A 86 -8.87 3.46 -8.27
C PRO A 86 -8.28 3.02 -9.60
#